data_AF-A0AAD5F232-F1
#
_entry.id   AF-A0AAD5F232-F1
#
_cell.length_a   1.000
_cell.length_b   1.000
_cell.length_c   1.000
_cell.angle_alpha   90.00
_cell.angle_beta   90.00
_cell.angle_gamma   90.00
#
_symmetry.space_group_name_H-M   'P 1'
#
loop_
_entity.id
_entity.type
_entity.pdbx_description
1 polymer ?
#
loop_
_entity_poly.entity_id
_entity_poly.type
_entity_poly.pdbx_seq_one_letter_code
_entity_poly.pdbx_strand_id
1 'polypeptide(L)'
;MFQTHKTAKSLTWHAARKSVDSHMSHPTDSPSWKLVDDKWPEFGKEPRNLRLALSSDGFNPYSSLSKRYSCWPVILVTYNLPP
;
A
#
# COMPACT_ATOMS: atom_id res chain seq x y z
N MET A 1 8.20 6.13 10.93
CA MET A 1 6.89 6.59 10.42
C MET A 1 5.96 7.15 11.50
N PHE A 2 5.81 6.51 12.68
CA PHE A 2 4.99 7.03 13.79
C PHE A 2 5.69 7.98 14.77
N GLN A 3 6.83 8.55 14.38
CA GLN A 3 7.70 9.30 15.29
C GLN A 3 7.14 10.67 15.68
N THR A 4 6.26 11.26 14.86
CA THR A 4 5.62 12.54 15.18
C THR A 4 4.12 12.38 15.25
N HIS A 5 3.47 13.16 16.11
CA HIS A 5 2.01 13.17 16.22
C HIS A 5 1.33 13.49 14.87
N LYS A 6 1.93 14.41 14.09
CA LYS A 6 1.43 14.77 12.76
C LYS A 6 1.47 13.57 11.80
N THR A 7 2.60 12.87 11.70
CA THR A 7 2.73 11.71 10.81
C THR A 7 1.86 10.54 11.27
N ALA A 8 1.76 10.29 12.57
CA ALA A 8 0.88 9.25 13.12
C ALA A 8 -0.59 9.50 12.80
N LYS A 9 -1.05 10.76 12.90
CA LYS A 9 -2.39 11.17 12.51
C LYS A 9 -2.62 10.99 11.01
N SER A 10 -1.67 11.38 10.16
CA SER A 10 -1.78 11.18 8.71
C SER A 10 -1.83 9.71 8.32
N LEU A 11 -1.12 8.81 9.00
CA LEU A 11 -1.12 7.36 8.70
C LEU A 11 -2.42 6.65 9.08
N THR A 12 -3.26 7.26 9.92
CA THR A 12 -4.58 6.73 10.30
C THR A 12 -5.72 7.44 9.55
N TRP A 13 -5.38 8.35 8.63
CA TRP A 13 -6.35 9.18 7.91
C TRP A 13 -7.36 8.36 7.11
N HIS A 14 -6.91 7.27 6.48
CA HIS A 14 -7.75 6.41 5.66
C HIS A 14 -8.97 5.83 6.41
N ALA A 15 -8.85 5.62 7.73
CA ALA A 15 -9.93 5.07 8.57
C ALA A 15 -10.98 6.13 8.95
N ALA A 16 -10.61 7.41 8.98
CA ALA A 16 -11.51 8.52 9.28
C ALA A 16 -12.20 9.08 8.02
N ARG A 17 -11.72 8.70 6.83
CA ARG A 17 -12.25 9.19 5.55
C ARG A 17 -13.62 8.57 5.24
N LYS A 18 -14.51 9.40 4.69
CA LYS A 18 -15.71 8.94 3.99
C LYS A 18 -15.37 8.76 2.51
N SER A 19 -15.65 7.59 1.95
CA SER A 19 -15.56 7.40 0.50
C SER A 19 -16.60 8.28 -0.19
N VAL A 20 -16.25 8.83 -1.34
CA VAL A 20 -17.18 9.60 -2.16
C VAL A 20 -17.72 8.65 -3.23
N ASP A 21 -19.02 8.34 -3.14
CA ASP A 21 -19.68 7.38 -4.01
C ASP A 21 -19.72 7.91 -5.45
N SER A 22 -18.70 7.56 -6.25
CA SER A 22 -18.65 7.63 -7.72
C SER A 22 -17.26 7.36 -8.28
N HIS A 23 -16.19 7.65 -7.52
CA HIS A 23 -14.81 7.58 -8.02
C HIS A 23 -13.81 7.08 -6.97
N MET A 24 -12.91 6.19 -7.41
CA MET A 24 -11.73 5.81 -6.63
C MET A 24 -10.80 7.01 -6.53
N SER A 25 -10.79 7.67 -5.37
CA SER A 25 -9.91 8.82 -5.09
C SER A 25 -8.74 8.45 -4.19
N HIS A 26 -8.77 7.24 -3.62
CA HIS A 26 -7.69 6.71 -2.81
C HIS A 26 -7.61 5.17 -2.94
N PRO A 27 -6.42 4.54 -2.78
CA PRO A 27 -6.29 3.07 -2.78
C PRO A 27 -7.19 2.34 -1.78
N THR A 28 -7.64 3.03 -0.73
CA THR A 28 -8.64 2.51 0.24
C THR A 28 -9.99 2.20 -0.38
N ASP A 29 -10.36 2.85 -1.49
CA ASP A 29 -11.61 2.56 -2.21
C ASP A 29 -11.48 1.32 -3.12
N SER A 30 -10.28 0.73 -3.22
CA SER A 30 -10.05 -0.40 -4.12
C SER A 30 -10.64 -1.72 -3.56
N PRO A 31 -11.13 -2.61 -4.44
CA PRO A 31 -11.53 -3.96 -4.04
C PRO A 31 -10.40 -4.74 -3.35
N SER A 32 -9.15 -4.49 -3.75
CA SER A 32 -7.96 -5.09 -3.14
C SER A 32 -7.81 -4.73 -1.68
N TRP A 33 -8.14 -3.48 -1.30
CA TRP A 33 -8.11 -3.05 0.10
C TRP A 33 -9.13 -3.83 0.94
N LYS A 34 -10.36 -3.96 0.42
CA LYS A 34 -11.43 -4.73 1.07
C LYS A 34 -11.07 -6.22 1.18
N LEU A 35 -10.49 -6.80 0.13
CA LEU A 35 -10.03 -8.20 0.14
C LEU A 35 -9.01 -8.46 1.27
N VAL A 36 -8.09 -7.52 1.50
CA VAL A 36 -7.12 -7.61 2.60
C VAL A 36 -7.83 -7.55 3.95
N ASP A 37 -8.78 -6.63 4.13
CA ASP A 37 -9.55 -6.50 5.37
C ASP A 37 -10.38 -7.76 5.68
N ASP A 38 -11.01 -8.33 4.65
CA ASP A 38 -11.82 -9.54 4.76
C ASP A 38 -10.95 -10.77 5.06
N LYS A 39 -9.75 -10.86 4.45
CA LYS A 39 -8.82 -11.97 4.65
C LYS A 39 -8.10 -11.92 6.00
N TRP A 40 -7.83 -10.72 6.51
CA TRP A 40 -7.17 -10.52 7.80
C TRP A 40 -7.95 -9.50 8.65
N PRO A 41 -9.05 -9.92 9.31
CA PRO A 41 -9.93 -8.99 10.05
C PRO A 41 -9.21 -8.25 11.17
N GLU A 42 -8.32 -8.91 11.91
CA GLU A 42 -7.52 -8.27 12.96
C GLU A 42 -6.54 -7.22 12.40
N PHE A 43 -6.08 -7.41 11.17
CA PHE A 43 -5.26 -6.42 10.47
C PHE A 43 -6.09 -5.22 10.03
N GLY A 44 -7.28 -5.46 9.46
CA GLY A 44 -8.19 -4.40 9.01
C GLY A 44 -8.75 -3.54 10.15
N LYS A 45 -8.95 -4.14 11.34
CA LYS A 45 -9.44 -3.46 12.54
C LYS A 45 -8.46 -2.43 13.12
N GLU A 46 -7.15 -2.64 12.94
CA GLU A 46 -6.13 -1.75 13.48
C GLU A 46 -5.69 -0.71 12.41
N PRO A 47 -6.17 0.55 12.49
CA PRO A 47 -5.88 1.58 11.48
C PRO A 47 -4.42 2.02 11.43
N ARG A 48 -3.59 1.65 12.42
CA ARG A 48 -2.14 1.92 12.40
C ARG A 48 -1.37 0.94 11.54
N ASN A 49 -2.00 -0.14 11.08
CA ASN A 49 -1.35 -1.10 10.21
C ASN A 49 -1.03 -0.48 8.86
N LEU A 50 0.26 -0.53 8.50
CA LEU A 50 0.78 0.05 7.27
C LEU A 50 0.47 -0.84 6.07
N ARG A 51 -0.03 -0.22 5.02
CA ARG A 51 -0.23 -0.80 3.70
C ARG A 51 0.71 -0.11 2.73
N LEU A 52 1.48 -0.93 2.01
CA LEU A 52 2.54 -0.48 1.16
C LEU A 52 2.28 -0.94 -0.27
N ALA A 53 2.45 -0.03 -1.22
CA ALA A 53 2.57 -0.34 -2.63
C ALA A 53 4.01 -0.76 -2.92
N LEU A 54 4.18 -1.88 -3.59
CA LEU A 54 5.47 -2.31 -4.12
C LEU A 54 5.37 -2.36 -5.64
N SER A 55 6.28 -1.68 -6.32
CA SER A 55 6.45 -1.78 -7.78
C SER A 55 7.91 -2.10 -8.11
N SER A 56 8.11 -3.03 -9.04
CA SER A 56 9.43 -3.42 -9.55
C SER A 56 9.35 -3.61 -11.05
N ASP A 57 10.36 -3.12 -11.78
CA ASP A 57 10.44 -3.12 -13.26
C ASP A 57 10.80 -4.48 -13.88
N GLY A 58 10.26 -5.57 -13.31
CA GLY A 58 10.44 -6.92 -13.82
C GLY A 58 11.52 -7.71 -13.08
N PHE A 59 11.08 -8.71 -12.32
CA PHE A 59 11.90 -9.88 -12.07
C PHE A 59 11.96 -10.67 -13.37
N ASN A 60 13.11 -10.80 -14.02
CA ASN A 60 13.24 -11.67 -15.20
C ASN A 60 13.24 -13.15 -14.74
N PRO A 61 12.18 -13.93 -15.01
CA PRO A 61 12.11 -15.31 -14.53
C PRO A 61 12.87 -16.30 -15.43
N TYR A 62 13.27 -15.90 -16.65
CA TYR A 62 14.02 -16.75 -17.59
C TYR A 62 15.52 -16.46 -17.48
N SER A 63 16.20 -17.26 -16.65
CA SER A 63 17.65 -17.15 -16.41
C SER A 63 18.52 -17.66 -17.56
N SER A 64 17.95 -18.27 -18.61
CA SER A 64 18.72 -18.97 -19.65
C SER A 64 19.38 -18.02 -20.67
N LEU A 65 18.95 -16.75 -20.75
CA LEU A 65 19.42 -15.78 -21.74
C LEU A 65 19.78 -14.40 -21.14
N SER A 66 19.85 -14.24 -19.82
CA SER A 66 20.10 -12.93 -19.18
C SER A 66 21.43 -12.79 -18.45
N LYS A 67 21.87 -11.54 -18.31
CA LYS A 67 23.04 -11.12 -17.53
C LYS A 67 23.00 -11.77 -16.12
N ARG A 68 24.14 -12.27 -15.62
CA ARG A 68 24.27 -12.87 -14.26
C ARG A 68 23.95 -11.90 -13.12
N TYR A 69 23.90 -10.59 -13.41
CA TYR A 69 23.61 -9.53 -12.47
C TYR A 69 22.62 -8.56 -13.10
N SER A 70 21.49 -8.33 -12.40
CA SER A 70 20.51 -7.31 -12.76
C SER A 70 20.14 -6.51 -11.52
N CYS A 71 20.25 -5.18 -11.58
CA CYS A 71 19.78 -4.27 -10.55
C CYS A 71 18.51 -3.59 -11.09
N TRP A 72 17.36 -3.92 -10.51
CA TRP A 72 16.08 -3.34 -10.89
C TRP A 72 15.60 -2.37 -9.81
N PRO A 73 15.01 -1.22 -10.19
CA PRO A 73 14.45 -0.31 -9.21
C PRO A 73 13.25 -0.97 -8.52
N VAL A 74 13.22 -0.84 -7.19
CA VAL A 74 12.07 -1.17 -6.36
C VAL A 74 11.54 0.14 -5.78
N ILE A 75 10.28 0.42 -6.04
CA ILE A 75 9.58 1.60 -5.53
C ILE A 75 8.61 1.14 -4.45
N LEU A 76 8.70 1.77 -3.28
CA LEU A 76 7.85 1.51 -2.13
C LEU A 76 7.08 2.79 -1.76
N VAL A 77 5.74 2.71 -1.69
CA VAL A 77 4.87 3.84 -1.36
C VAL A 77 3.93 3.49 -0.21
N THR A 78 3.74 4.41 0.74
CA THR A 78 2.78 4.24 1.83
C THR A 78 1.37 4.64 1.40
N TYR A 79 0.44 3.68 1.34
CA TYR A 79 -0.96 3.95 0.99
C TYR A 79 -1.82 4.46 2.16
N ASN A 80 -1.27 4.58 3.36
CA ASN A 80 -2.01 5.06 4.52
C ASN A 80 -2.15 6.59 4.57
N LEU A 81 -1.33 7.30 3.81
CA LEU A 81 -1.25 8.76 3.83
C LEU A 81 -2.38 9.39 3.02
N PRO A 82 -2.84 10.61 3.38
CA PRO A 82 -3.78 11.37 2.56
C PRO A 82 -3.17 11.72 1.18
N PRO A 83 -4.01 11.93 0.15
CA PRO A 83 -3.62 12.45 -1.15
C PRO A 83 -3.10 13.89 -1.10
#